data_AF-A0A9D0KW50-F1
#
_entry.id   AF-A0A9D0KW50-F1
#
_cell.length_a   1.000
_cell.length_b   1.000
_cell.length_c   1.000
_cell.angle_alpha   90.00
_cell.angle_beta   90.00
_cell.angle_gamma   90.00
#
_symmetry.space_group_name_H-M   'P 1'
#
loop_
_entity.id
_entity.type
_entity.pdbx_description
1 polymer ?
#
loop_
_entity_poly.entity_id
_entity_poly.type
_entity_poly.pdbx_seq_one_letter_code
_entity_poly.pdbx_strand_id
1 'polypeptide(L)' 'MKVIDIKEAKENLEKILEEVEKGEEIILKTKDKEFVIFPKPKRKLGIFKNKIKLEPDIDKPLPKEIVEDFYN' A
#
# COMPACT_ATOMS: atom_id res chain seq x y z
N MET A 1 -1.67 -9.71 10.82
CA MET A 1 -1.07 -8.55 11.51
C MET A 1 -0.62 -8.98 12.90
N LYS A 2 0.69 -9.04 13.13
CA LYS A 2 1.32 -9.55 14.35
C LYS A 2 2.17 -8.44 14.97
N VAL A 3 2.14 -8.29 16.30
CA VAL A 3 2.91 -7.28 17.04
C VAL A 3 4.03 -7.97 17.81
N ILE A 4 5.27 -7.55 17.62
CA ILE A 4 6.47 -8.15 18.22
C ILE A 4 7.31 -7.06 18.89
N ASP A 5 7.79 -7.28 20.10
CA ASP A 5 8.72 -6.34 20.74
C ASP A 5 10.08 -6.36 20.03
N ILE A 6 10.72 -5.21 19.91
CA ILE A 6 12.00 -5.09 19.19
C ILE A 6 13.11 -5.95 19.81
N LYS A 7 13.03 -6.29 21.10
CA LYS A 7 13.98 -7.19 21.75
C LYS A 7 13.85 -8.61 21.21
N GLU A 8 12.63 -9.12 21.11
CA GLU A 8 12.34 -10.44 20.52
C GLU A 8 12.67 -10.47 19.02
N ALA A 9 12.39 -9.35 18.33
CA ALA A 9 12.62 -9.25 16.90
C ALA A 9 14.10 -9.32 16.52
N LYS A 10 15.01 -8.87 17.40
CA LYS A 10 16.47 -8.95 17.14
C LYS A 10 16.99 -10.37 17.08
N GLU A 11 16.43 -11.27 17.90
CA GLU A 11 16.84 -12.68 17.94
C GLU A 11 16.19 -13.49 16.81
N ASN A 12 15.00 -13.07 16.35
CA ASN A 12 14.19 -13.83 15.38
C ASN A 12 14.05 -13.12 14.02
N LEU A 13 14.99 -12.22 13.67
CA LEU A 13 14.84 -11.33 12.51
C LEU A 13 14.65 -12.11 11.19
N GLU A 14 15.41 -13.19 10.98
CA GLU A 14 15.32 -13.98 9.76
C GLU A 14 13.92 -14.59 9.57
N LYS A 15 13.37 -15.19 10.63
CA LYS A 15 12.02 -15.76 10.61
C LYS A 15 10.93 -14.69 10.40
N ILE A 16 11.11 -13.51 10.99
CA ILE A 16 10.22 -12.35 10.77
C ILE A 16 10.26 -11.95 9.29
N LEU A 17 11.44 -11.89 8.67
CA LEU A 17 11.56 -11.57 7.26
C LEU A 17 10.94 -12.62 6.34
N GLU A 18 11.05 -13.92 6.68
CA GLU A 18 10.35 -14.98 5.93
C GLU A 18 8.82 -14.84 5.98
N GLU A 19 8.27 -14.46 7.14
CA GLU A 19 6.83 -14.16 7.29
C GLU A 19 6.46 -12.94 6.44
N VAL A 20 7.24 -11.86 6.55
CA VAL A 20 7.07 -10.64 5.76
C VAL A 20 7.08 -10.96 4.27
N GLU A 21 8.07 -11.69 3.75
CA GLU A 21 8.19 -12.07 2.32
C GLU A 21 6.95 -12.79 1.76
N LYS A 22 6.20 -13.50 2.60
CA LYS A 22 4.94 -14.17 2.21
C LYS A 22 3.75 -13.20 2.10
N GLY A 23 3.96 -11.93 2.39
CA GLY A 23 2.95 -10.86 2.36
C GLY A 23 2.37 -10.52 3.74
N GLU A 24 2.93 -11.04 4.84
CA GLU A 24 2.50 -10.65 6.18
C GLU A 24 2.93 -9.22 6.51
N GLU A 25 2.05 -8.49 7.18
CA GLU A 25 2.36 -7.20 7.80
C GLU A 25 2.62 -7.40 9.30
N ILE A 26 3.81 -7.00 9.74
CA ILE A 26 4.28 -7.17 11.13
C ILE A 26 4.59 -5.80 11.74
N ILE A 27 4.12 -5.58 12.96
CA ILE A 27 4.40 -4.37 13.74
C ILE A 27 5.53 -4.69 14.73
N LEU A 28 6.66 -4.01 14.59
CA LEU A 28 7.70 -3.99 15.62
C LEU A 28 7.43 -2.87 16.62
N LYS A 29 7.28 -3.23 17.88
CA LYS A 29 7.03 -2.32 18.97
C LYS A 29 8.31 -2.01 19.75
N THR A 30 8.51 -0.75 20.03
CA THR A 30 9.46 -0.26 21.04
C THR A 30 8.69 0.32 22.21
N LYS A 31 9.37 0.79 23.27
CA LYS A 31 8.70 1.43 24.41
C LYS A 31 7.80 2.59 24.01
N ASP A 32 8.23 3.37 23.01
CA ASP A 32 7.62 4.68 22.70
C ASP A 32 7.01 4.75 21.29
N LYS A 33 7.31 3.78 20.42
CA LYS A 33 6.96 3.80 18.99
C LYS A 33 6.67 2.42 18.45
N GLU A 34 5.86 2.38 17.40
CA GLU A 34 5.56 1.19 16.61
C GLU A 34 6.01 1.40 15.16
N PHE A 35 6.54 0.35 14.55
CA PHE A 35 7.06 0.33 13.19
C PHE A 35 6.39 -0.79 12.40
N VAL A 36 5.87 -0.48 11.22
CA VAL A 36 5.30 -1.51 10.35
C VAL A 36 6.38 -2.00 9.39
N ILE A 37 6.56 -3.32 9.33
CA ILE A 37 7.39 -4.00 8.36
C ILE A 37 6.49 -4.81 7.44
N PHE A 38 6.67 -4.59 6.14
CA PHE A 38 5.99 -5.26 5.06
C PHE A 38 6.98 -5.40 3.89
N PRO A 39 6.79 -6.34 2.94
CA PRO A 39 7.64 -6.43 1.77
C PRO A 39 7.65 -5.12 1.03
N LYS A 40 8.84 -4.65 0.63
CA LYS A 40 8.91 -3.54 -0.32
C LYS A 40 8.70 -4.09 -1.72
N PRO A 41 7.50 -3.95 -2.34
CA PRO A 41 7.30 -4.47 -3.68
C PRO A 41 8.24 -3.75 -4.65
N LYS A 42 8.86 -4.50 -5.57
CA LYS A 42 9.55 -3.91 -6.71
C LYS A 42 8.51 -3.22 -7.59
N ARG A 43 8.31 -1.92 -7.40
CA ARG A 43 7.42 -1.11 -8.25
C ARG A 43 8.02 -1.02 -9.65
N LYS A 44 7.41 -1.72 -10.61
CA LYS A 44 7.72 -1.54 -12.03
C LYS A 44 6.90 -0.37 -12.56
N LEU A 45 7.57 0.70 -12.97
CA LEU A 45 6.90 1.84 -13.61
C LEU A 45 6.39 1.43 -15.00
N GLY A 46 5.28 2.03 -15.43
CA GLY A 46 4.75 1.82 -16.78
C GLY A 46 4.18 0.42 -17.05
N ILE A 47 3.77 -0.35 -16.03
CA ILE A 47 3.11 -1.67 -16.22
C ILE A 47 1.85 -1.60 -17.09
N PHE A 48 1.22 -0.42 -17.17
CA PHE A 48 0.07 -0.12 -18.00
C PHE A 48 0.38 0.80 -19.19
N LYS A 49 1.67 1.07 -19.47
CA LYS A 49 2.05 1.90 -20.62
C LYS A 49 1.46 1.29 -21.88
N ASN A 50 0.72 2.10 -22.63
CA ASN A 50 0.00 1.73 -23.87
C ASN A 50 -1.09 0.65 -23.70
N LYS A 51 -1.42 0.24 -22.48
CA LYS A 51 -2.53 -0.70 -22.19
C LYS A 51 -3.83 0.01 -21.83
N ILE A 52 -3.74 1.27 -21.45
CA ILE A 52 -4.90 2.12 -21.14
C ILE A 52 -5.04 3.10 -22.30
N LYS A 53 -6.24 3.16 -22.87
CA LYS A 53 -6.66 4.22 -23.77
C LYS A 53 -7.59 5.12 -22.96
N LEU A 54 -7.27 6.41 -22.92
CA LEU A 54 -8.16 7.41 -22.36
C LEU A 54 -8.82 8.11 -23.53
N GLU A 55 -10.11 8.40 -23.41
CA GLU A 55 -10.79 9.25 -24.39
C GLU A 55 -10.24 10.68 -24.30
N PRO A 56 -10.23 11.45 -25.41
CA PRO A 56 -9.69 12.82 -25.43
C PRO A 56 -10.41 13.81 -24.51
N ASP A 57 -11.56 13.43 -23.96
CA ASP A 57 -12.40 14.25 -23.09
C ASP A 57 -12.39 13.80 -21.62
N ILE A 58 -11.51 12.88 -21.24
CA ILE A 58 -11.42 12.36 -19.86
C ILE A 58 -11.23 13.47 -18.81
N ASP A 59 -10.63 14.59 -19.19
CA ASP A 59 -10.36 15.76 -18.35
C ASP A 59 -11.38 16.88 -18.53
N LYS A 60 -12.39 16.71 -19.39
CA LYS A 60 -13.47 17.68 -19.54
C LYS A 60 -14.41 17.63 -18.33
N PRO A 61 -15.01 18.78 -17.98
CA PRO A 61 -16.03 18.80 -16.93
C PRO A 61 -17.20 17.88 -17.33
N LEU A 62 -17.77 17.22 -16.32
CA LEU A 62 -19.01 16.47 -16.49
C LEU A 62 -20.15 17.42 -16.93
N PRO A 63 -21.12 16.93 -17.72
CA PRO A 63 -22.35 17.66 -18.02
C PRO A 63 -23.04 18.18 -16.75
N LYS A 64 -23.64 19.37 -16.84
CA LYS A 64 -24.24 20.04 -15.67
C LYS A 64 -25.32 19.19 -15.00
N GLU A 65 -26.12 18.51 -15.81
CA GLU A 65 -27.20 17.65 -15.33
C GLU A 65 -26.66 16.52 -14.44
N ILE A 66 -25.50 15.94 -14.81
CA ILE A 66 -24.84 14.88 -14.04
C ILE A 66 -24.22 15.45 -12.76
N VAL A 67 -23.63 16.64 -12.82
CA VAL A 67 -23.01 17.29 -11.64
C VAL A 67 -24.06 17.60 -10.58
N GLU A 68 -25.23 18.10 -11.00
CA GLU A 68 -26.34 18.43 -10.10
C GLU A 68 -26.83 17.21 -9.30
N ASP A 69 -26.83 16.01 -9.89
CA ASP A 69 -27.20 14.76 -9.22
C ASP A 69 -26.28 14.38 -8.04
N PHE A 70 -25.03 14.86 -7.98
CA PHE A 70 -24.12 14.58 -6.86
C PHE A 70 -24.32 15.50 -5.65
N TYR A 71 -25.04 16.61 -5.81
CA TYR A 71 -25.22 17.63 -4.77
C TYR A 71 -26.65 17.70 -4.21
N ASN A 72 -27.53 16.82 -4.67
CA ASN A 72 -28.89 16.61 -4.14
C ASN A 72 -28.92 15.50 -3.07
#